data_AF-A0A2E9VDI1-F1
#
_entry.id   AF-A0A2E9VDI1-F1
#
_cell.length_a   1.000
_cell.length_b   1.000
_cell.length_c   1.000
_cell.angle_alpha   90.00
_cell.angle_beta   90.00
_cell.angle_gamma   90.00
#
_symmetry.space_group_name_H-M   'P 1'
#
loop_
_entity.id
_entity.type
_entity.pdbx_description
1 polymer ?
#
loop_
_entity_poly.entity_id
_entity_poly.type
_entity_poly.pdbx_seq_one_letter_code
_entity_poly.pdbx_strand_id
1 'polypeptide(L)'
;YLRDRGGWFVSRNDFEDSVDFVGWYNYKTHKQLGISLTNARALYLAYHEGRGGYKRGSYRTKPWLLSVADKVQRQSDRYKVQYQGCKKKLGKRFIFF
;
A
#
# COMPACT_ATOMS: atom_id res chain seq x y z
N TYR A 1 2.44 -13.92 -4.32
CA TYR A 1 3.56 -13.03 -4.62
C TYR A 1 4.60 -13.77 -5.46
N LEU A 2 5.39 -14.69 -4.91
CA LEU A 2 6.44 -15.40 -5.69
C LEU A 2 5.89 -16.11 -6.94
N ARG A 3 4.72 -16.74 -6.86
CA ARG A 3 4.03 -17.32 -8.02
C ARG A 3 3.50 -16.31 -9.05
N ASP A 4 3.17 -15.10 -8.60
CA ASP A 4 2.59 -14.03 -9.45
C ASP A 4 3.69 -13.13 -10.06
N ARG A 5 4.88 -13.06 -9.45
CA ARG A 5 5.98 -12.13 -9.79
C ARG A 5 7.30 -12.81 -10.19
N GLY A 6 7.36 -14.15 -10.16
CA GLY A 6 8.33 -14.94 -10.95
C GLY A 6 9.83 -14.82 -10.62
N GLY A 7 10.23 -14.36 -9.43
CA GLY A 7 11.66 -14.19 -9.10
C GLY A 7 12.19 -15.13 -8.03
N TRP A 8 13.26 -15.87 -8.32
CA TRP A 8 14.10 -16.59 -7.35
C TRP A 8 15.00 -15.65 -6.51
N PHE A 9 14.91 -14.33 -6.72
CA PHE A 9 15.79 -13.32 -6.12
C PHE A 9 15.06 -12.23 -5.32
N VAL A 10 13.84 -12.48 -4.82
CA VAL A 10 13.15 -11.49 -3.99
C VAL A 10 13.73 -11.51 -2.57
N SER A 11 14.54 -10.51 -2.25
CA SER A 11 15.06 -10.30 -0.90
C SER A 11 14.20 -9.27 -0.18
N ARG A 12 13.66 -9.62 0.99
CA ARG A 12 12.88 -8.67 1.82
C ARG A 12 13.73 -7.54 2.43
N ASN A 13 15.04 -7.57 2.19
CA ASN A 13 15.97 -6.55 2.63
C ASN A 13 16.24 -5.50 1.55
N ASP A 14 15.73 -5.71 0.33
CA ASP A 14 15.77 -4.72 -0.73
C ASP A 14 14.52 -3.82 -0.68
N PHE A 15 14.74 -2.52 -0.85
CA PHE A 15 13.66 -1.54 -0.79
C PHE A 15 12.69 -1.71 -1.98
N GLU A 16 13.20 -1.95 -3.18
CA GLU A 16 12.42 -2.13 -4.40
C GLU A 16 11.49 -3.35 -4.29
N ASP A 17 12.03 -4.48 -3.86
CA ASP A 17 11.26 -5.70 -3.62
C ASP A 17 10.17 -5.51 -2.55
N SER A 18 10.50 -4.74 -1.51
CA SER A 18 9.58 -4.45 -0.41
C SER A 18 8.40 -3.59 -0.89
N VAL A 19 8.67 -2.54 -1.67
CA VAL A 19 7.59 -1.68 -2.19
C VAL A 19 6.78 -2.37 -3.28
N ASP A 20 7.39 -3.24 -4.09
CA ASP A 20 6.67 -4.05 -5.07
C ASP A 20 5.69 -5.01 -4.39
N PHE A 21 6.13 -5.69 -3.32
CA PHE A 21 5.25 -6.56 -2.55
C PHE A 21 4.05 -5.80 -1.97
N VAL A 22 4.28 -4.61 -1.40
CA VAL A 22 3.20 -3.76 -0.86
C VAL A 22 2.23 -3.35 -1.97
N GLY A 23 2.75 -2.95 -3.13
CA GLY A 23 1.95 -2.62 -4.32
C GLY A 23 1.11 -3.80 -4.80
N TRP A 24 1.74 -4.96 -5.00
CA TRP A 24 1.06 -6.21 -5.38
C TRP A 24 -0.02 -6.59 -4.38
N TYR A 25 0.27 -6.55 -3.08
CA TYR A 25 -0.70 -6.91 -2.05
C TYR A 25 -1.92 -5.98 -2.11
N ASN A 26 -1.70 -4.67 -2.18
CA ASN A 26 -2.78 -3.68 -2.23
C ASN A 26 -3.60 -3.78 -3.52
N TYR A 27 -2.98 -4.09 -4.66
CA TYR A 27 -3.71 -4.36 -5.90
C TYR A 27 -4.65 -5.57 -5.77
N LYS A 28 -4.15 -6.69 -5.23
CA LYS A 28 -4.97 -7.89 -5.00
C LYS A 28 -6.07 -7.61 -3.97
N THR A 29 -5.79 -6.79 -2.95
CA THR A 29 -6.79 -6.34 -1.97
C THR A 29 -7.88 -5.49 -2.62
N HIS A 30 -7.51 -4.54 -3.49
CA HIS A 30 -8.46 -3.75 -4.26
C HIS A 30 -9.38 -4.65 -5.11
N LYS A 31 -8.81 -5.61 -5.84
CA LYS A 31 -9.58 -6.56 -6.65
C LYS A 31 -10.52 -7.45 -5.84
N GLN A 32 -10.12 -7.87 -4.64
CA GLN A 32 -10.90 -8.81 -3.82
C GLN A 32 -11.93 -8.13 -2.90
N LEU A 33 -11.63 -6.94 -2.39
CA LEU A 33 -12.45 -6.25 -1.38
C LEU A 33 -13.08 -4.95 -1.90
N GLY A 34 -12.76 -4.50 -3.12
CA GLY A 34 -13.27 -3.25 -3.69
C GLY A 34 -12.73 -1.99 -3.01
N ILE A 35 -11.73 -2.12 -2.13
CA ILE A 35 -11.12 -0.98 -1.43
C ILE A 35 -10.39 -0.11 -2.46
N SER A 36 -10.75 1.17 -2.57
CA SER A 36 -10.05 2.11 -3.46
C SER A 36 -8.55 2.13 -3.20
N LEU A 37 -7.74 2.19 -4.26
CA LEU A 37 -6.29 2.33 -4.17
C LEU A 37 -5.85 3.65 -3.49
N THR A 38 -6.74 4.64 -3.41
CA THR A 38 -6.49 5.91 -2.71
C THR A 38 -6.97 5.89 -1.26
N ASN A 39 -7.62 4.82 -0.80
CA ASN A 39 -8.03 4.66 0.60
C ASN A 39 -6.95 3.94 1.39
N ALA A 40 -5.87 4.67 1.67
CA ALA A 40 -4.70 4.15 2.39
C ALA A 40 -5.06 3.61 3.77
N ARG A 41 -6.03 4.21 4.47
CA ARG A 41 -6.57 3.72 5.75
C ARG A 41 -7.07 2.29 5.65
N ALA A 42 -7.99 2.04 4.71
CA ALA A 42 -8.61 0.72 4.55
C ALA A 42 -7.60 -0.32 4.03
N LEU A 43 -6.71 0.08 3.12
CA LEU A 43 -5.62 -0.78 2.64
C LEU A 43 -4.67 -1.18 3.77
N TYR A 44 -4.29 -0.25 4.64
CA TYR A 44 -3.44 -0.53 5.79
C TYR A 44 -4.10 -1.51 6.77
N LEU A 45 -5.38 -1.30 7.09
CA LEU A 45 -6.12 -2.23 7.94
C LEU A 45 -6.21 -3.64 7.32
N ALA A 46 -6.41 -3.73 6.01
CA ALA A 46 -6.44 -5.00 5.28
C ALA A 46 -5.06 -5.65 5.14
N TYR A 47 -3.98 -4.87 5.13
CA TYR A 47 -2.61 -5.37 5.17
C TYR A 47 -2.29 -5.95 6.56
N HIS A 48 -2.63 -5.22 7.62
CA HIS A 48 -2.35 -5.61 9.00
C HIS A 48 -3.16 -6.84 9.45
N GLU A 49 -4.47 -6.84 9.23
CA GLU A 49 -5.37 -7.92 9.68
C GLU A 49 -5.47 -9.08 8.68
N GLY A 50 -4.91 -8.90 7.48
CA GLY A 50 -5.25 -9.70 6.31
C GLY A 50 -6.65 -9.39 5.76
N ARG A 51 -6.90 -9.75 4.50
CA ARG A 51 -8.17 -9.46 3.81
C ARG A 51 -9.39 -10.06 4.50
N GLY A 52 -9.26 -11.28 5.01
CA GLY A 52 -10.32 -11.97 5.75
C GLY A 52 -10.61 -11.34 7.12
N GLY A 53 -9.56 -10.95 7.86
CA GLY A 53 -9.70 -10.25 9.14
C GLY A 53 -10.35 -8.88 8.97
N TYR A 54 -9.93 -8.13 7.93
CA TYR A 54 -10.58 -6.87 7.56
C TYR A 54 -12.07 -7.05 7.26
N LYS A 55 -12.43 -8.05 6.44
CA LYS A 55 -13.84 -8.33 6.12
C LYS A 55 -14.66 -8.68 7.36
N ARG A 56 -14.07 -9.38 8.33
CA ARG A 56 -14.70 -9.69 9.63
C ARG A 56 -14.68 -8.52 10.62
N GLY A 57 -13.96 -7.44 10.32
CA GLY A 57 -13.89 -6.26 11.19
C GLY A 57 -13.00 -6.43 12.43
N SER A 58 -12.02 -7.34 12.42
CA SER A 58 -11.17 -7.63 13.59
C SER A 58 -10.28 -6.47 14.05
N TYR A 59 -10.14 -5.43 13.24
CA TYR A 59 -9.48 -4.17 13.61
C TYR A 59 -10.32 -3.29 14.53
N ARG A 60 -11.65 -3.47 14.57
CA ARG A 60 -12.56 -2.58 15.32
C ARG A 60 -12.33 -2.63 16.83
N THR A 61 -11.84 -3.75 17.34
CA THR A 61 -11.50 -3.95 18.75
C THR A 61 -10.07 -3.51 19.09
N LYS A 62 -9.32 -2.92 18.14
CA LYS A 62 -7.94 -2.47 18.31
C LYS A 62 -7.84 -0.94 18.12
N PRO A 63 -8.16 -0.12 19.14
CA PRO A 63 -8.12 1.34 19.03
C PRO A 63 -6.76 1.88 18.57
N TRP A 64 -5.67 1.25 19.02
CA TRP A 64 -4.32 1.61 18.60
C TRP A 64 -4.13 1.46 17.08
N LEU A 65 -4.70 0.40 16.48
CA LEU A 65 -4.58 0.11 15.06
C LEU A 65 -5.38 1.10 14.23
N LEU A 66 -6.58 1.48 14.70
CA LEU A 66 -7.38 2.55 14.09
C LEU A 66 -6.60 3.86 14.04
N SER A 67 -5.97 4.25 15.15
CA SER A 67 -5.14 5.46 15.24
C SER A 67 -3.96 5.43 14.26
N VAL A 68 -3.29 4.27 14.12
CA VAL A 68 -2.20 4.11 13.15
C VAL A 68 -2.73 4.18 11.71
N ALA A 69 -3.86 3.54 11.40
CA ALA A 69 -4.46 3.62 10.07
C ALA A 69 -4.81 5.06 9.68
N ASP A 70 -5.28 5.87 10.63
CA ASP A 70 -5.55 7.28 10.41
C ASP A 70 -4.25 8.09 10.17
N LYS A 71 -3.16 7.75 10.87
CA LYS A 71 -1.82 8.34 10.61
C LYS A 71 -1.35 8.02 9.19
N VAL A 72 -1.52 6.77 8.74
CA VAL A 72 -1.15 6.33 7.39
C VAL A 72 -1.94 7.09 6.33
N GLN A 73 -3.25 7.31 6.53
CA GLN A 73 -4.05 8.13 5.61
C GLN A 73 -3.52 9.56 5.52
N ARG A 74 -3.28 10.22 6.67
CA ARG A 74 -2.73 11.58 6.69
C ARG A 74 -1.38 11.68 5.98
N GLN A 75 -0.53 10.66 6.13
CA GLN A 75 0.75 10.60 5.42
C GLN A 75 0.56 10.42 3.91
N SER A 76 -0.38 9.57 3.49
CA SER A 76 -0.74 9.40 2.07
C SER A 76 -1.23 10.72 1.46
N ASP A 77 -2.10 11.45 2.16
CA ASP A 77 -2.63 12.74 1.70
C ASP A 77 -1.51 13.78 1.57
N ARG A 78 -0.59 13.84 2.55
CA ARG A 78 0.59 14.71 2.49
C ARG A 78 1.46 14.39 1.28
N TYR A 79 1.77 13.12 1.06
CA TYR A 79 2.59 12.69 -0.08
C TYR A 79 1.91 12.96 -1.42
N LYS A 80 0.58 12.86 -1.49
CA LYS A 80 -0.18 13.24 -2.69
C LYS A 80 0.00 14.73 -3.01
N VAL A 81 -0.10 15.61 -2.02
CA VAL A 81 0.11 17.06 -2.20
C VAL A 81 1.56 17.34 -2.63
N GLN A 82 2.54 16.74 -1.96
CA GLN A 82 3.95 16.90 -2.31
C GLN A 82 4.24 16.40 -3.73
N TYR A 83 3.70 15.25 -4.09
CA TYR A 83 3.82 14.69 -5.43
C TYR A 83 3.22 15.64 -6.47
N GLN A 84 2.02 16.18 -6.25
CA GLN A 84 1.41 17.14 -7.17
C GLN A 84 2.28 18.39 -7.37
N GLY A 85 2.93 18.89 -6.32
CA GLY A 85 3.87 20.00 -6.40
C GLY A 85 5.16 19.70 -7.17
N CYS A 86 5.67 18.46 -7.07
CA CYS A 86 6.94 18.06 -7.68
C CYS A 86 6.78 17.29 -9.01
N LYS A 87 5.56 16.89 -9.39
CA LYS A 87 5.30 15.98 -10.52
C LYS A 87 5.96 16.45 -11.82
N LYS A 88 5.86 17.74 -12.13
CA LYS A 88 6.47 18.32 -13.35
C LYS A 88 8.01 18.24 -13.35
N LYS A 89 8.64 18.33 -12.18
CA LYS A 89 10.10 18.23 -12.01
C LYS A 89 10.58 16.79 -12.10
N LEU A 90 9.80 15.85 -11.54
CA LEU A 90 10.09 14.41 -11.60
C LEU A 90 9.82 13.80 -12.98
N GLY A 91 8.86 14.33 -13.73
CA GLY A 91 8.47 13.84 -15.06
C GLY A 91 9.53 13.97 -16.16
N LYS A 92 10.65 14.68 -15.91
CA LYS A 92 11.76 14.80 -16.88
C LYS A 92 12.84 13.71 -16.73
N ARG A 93 12.67 12.74 -15.82
CA ARG A 93 13.67 11.71 -15.55
C ARG A 93 13.04 10.33 -15.31
N PHE A 94 12.08 9.96 -16.17
CA PHE A 94 11.54 8.60 -16.28
C PHE A 94 11.51 8.15 -17.75
N ILE A 95 12.61 8.39 -18.46
CA ILE A 95 12.94 7.64 -19.68
C ILE A 95 14.19 6.84 -19.33
N PHE A 96 14.00 5.60 -18.91
CA PHE A 96 15.02 4.56 -18.91
C PHE A 96 14.32 3.24 -19.22
N PHE A 97 14.52 2.81 -20.48
CA PHE A 97 14.20 1.53 -21.14
C PHE A 97 12.73 1.11 -21.27
#